data_AF-A0A2P6U2P6-F1
#
_entry.id   AF-A0A2P6U2P6-F1
#
_cell.length_a   1.000
_cell.length_b   1.000
_cell.length_c   1.000
_cell.angle_alpha   90.00
_cell.angle_beta   90.00
_cell.angle_gamma   90.00
#
_symmetry.space_group_name_H-M   'P 1'
#
loop_
_entity.id
_entity.type
_entity.pdbx_description
1 polymer ?
#
loop_
_entity_poly.entity_id
_entity_poly.type
_entity_poly.pdbx_seq_one_letter_code
_entity_poly.pdbx_strand_id
1 'polypeptide(L)'
;MKQLVHAPRLNKRLVSDQLEGLDAELRVAEAERRAAEVALEGERRASKAELETAKLKLQAVVAEYLYNQGLLDARGLIEFAEEQLLKDTSLEQRKSLKQLKRSVRWQQLLQQCRELEEAIEKANPSWRGRIPDKAEALYSQLSGRVHQGDMSTVSRVVLVEGPLSREDMRFLKCVADAVSCPCELRYKRLRNAVVEGDHAEQPVAGAEGQ
;
A
#
# COMPACT_ATOMS: atom_id res chain seq x y z
N MET A 1 -27.61 -94.36 -26.04
CA MET A 1 -26.76 -93.16 -25.98
C MET A 1 -27.55 -92.01 -25.34
N LYS A 2 -27.28 -91.68 -24.07
CA LYS A 2 -27.66 -90.40 -23.47
C LYS A 2 -26.54 -90.02 -22.49
N GLN A 3 -25.63 -89.17 -22.93
CA GLN A 3 -24.70 -88.50 -22.03
C GLN A 3 -25.47 -87.39 -21.31
N LEU A 4 -25.63 -87.53 -19.99
CA LEU A 4 -26.16 -86.47 -19.14
C LEU A 4 -25.01 -85.48 -18.87
N VAL A 5 -25.07 -84.33 -19.52
CA VAL A 5 -24.15 -83.22 -19.27
C VAL A 5 -24.44 -82.67 -17.87
N HIS A 6 -23.54 -82.92 -16.93
CA HIS A 6 -23.59 -82.33 -15.59
C HIS A 6 -23.06 -80.90 -15.67
N ALA A 7 -23.98 -79.93 -15.74
CA ALA A 7 -23.63 -78.52 -15.59
C ALA A 7 -23.19 -78.26 -14.13
N PRO A 8 -22.08 -77.55 -13.89
CA PRO A 8 -21.61 -77.29 -12.54
C PRO A 8 -22.59 -76.35 -11.85
N ARG A 9 -23.21 -76.81 -10.76
CA ARG A 9 -23.92 -75.95 -9.81
C ARG A 9 -22.87 -75.07 -9.13
N LEU A 10 -22.57 -73.94 -9.75
CA LEU A 10 -21.77 -72.88 -9.15
C LEU A 10 -22.33 -72.55 -7.77
N ASN A 11 -21.42 -72.56 -6.80
CA ASN A 11 -21.68 -72.56 -5.38
C ASN A 11 -22.24 -71.18 -4.97
N LYS A 12 -23.57 -71.02 -5.02
CA LYS A 12 -24.28 -69.76 -4.77
C LYS A 12 -23.87 -69.05 -3.47
N ARG A 13 -23.43 -69.81 -2.44
CA ARG A 13 -22.93 -69.25 -1.18
C ARG A 13 -21.59 -68.53 -1.36
N LEU A 14 -20.66 -69.13 -2.11
CA LEU A 14 -19.35 -68.54 -2.38
C LEU A 14 -19.47 -67.21 -3.16
N VAL A 15 -20.44 -67.12 -4.07
CA VAL A 15 -20.70 -65.88 -4.83
C VAL A 15 -21.37 -64.82 -3.94
N SER A 16 -22.25 -65.23 -3.01
CA SER A 16 -22.88 -64.31 -2.05
C SER A 16 -21.84 -63.70 -1.09
N ASP A 17 -20.96 -64.54 -0.54
CA ASP A 17 -19.92 -64.09 0.39
C ASP A 17 -18.91 -63.16 -0.30
N GLN A 18 -18.61 -63.40 -1.59
CA GLN A 18 -17.76 -62.51 -2.41
C GLN A 18 -18.43 -61.17 -2.71
N LEU A 19 -19.75 -61.15 -2.97
CA LEU A 19 -20.49 -59.92 -3.21
C LEU A 19 -20.63 -59.07 -1.94
N GLU A 20 -20.88 -59.71 -0.79
CA GLU A 20 -20.92 -59.02 0.50
C GLU A 20 -19.55 -58.44 0.89
N GLY A 21 -18.45 -59.14 0.58
CA GLY A 21 -17.09 -58.62 0.76
C GLY A 21 -16.82 -57.38 -0.10
N LEU A 22 -17.20 -57.41 -1.39
CA LEU A 22 -17.05 -56.27 -2.29
C LEU A 22 -17.92 -55.06 -1.89
N ASP A 23 -19.14 -55.28 -1.40
CA ASP A 23 -20.00 -54.22 -0.87
C ASP A 23 -19.42 -53.57 0.40
N ALA A 24 -18.78 -54.37 1.26
CA ALA A 24 -18.08 -53.85 2.43
C ALA A 24 -16.86 -53.02 2.04
N GLU A 25 -16.05 -53.49 1.09
CA GLU A 25 -14.89 -52.76 0.55
C GLU A 25 -15.30 -51.45 -0.13
N LEU A 26 -16.38 -51.45 -0.92
CA LEU A 26 -16.91 -50.25 -1.55
C LEU A 26 -17.34 -49.20 -0.52
N ARG A 27 -18.02 -49.63 0.56
CA ARG A 27 -18.43 -48.72 1.65
C ARG A 27 -17.24 -48.13 2.39
N VAL A 28 -16.18 -48.91 2.61
CA VAL A 28 -14.93 -48.42 3.22
C VAL A 28 -14.26 -47.40 2.29
N ALA A 29 -14.12 -47.71 1.01
CA ALA A 29 -13.53 -46.80 0.03
C ALA A 29 -14.34 -45.50 -0.12
N GLU A 30 -15.67 -45.57 -0.09
CA GLU A 30 -16.54 -44.38 -0.09
C GLU A 30 -16.40 -43.54 1.19
N ALA A 31 -16.29 -44.19 2.35
CA ALA A 31 -16.06 -43.52 3.63
C ALA A 31 -14.69 -42.82 3.66
N GLU A 32 -13.64 -43.49 3.17
CA GLU A 32 -12.30 -42.94 3.05
C GLU A 32 -12.27 -41.76 2.07
N ARG A 33 -12.95 -41.86 0.93
CA ARG A 33 -13.05 -40.75 -0.03
C ARG A 33 -13.73 -39.54 0.59
N ARG A 34 -14.86 -39.73 1.30
CA ARG A 34 -15.55 -38.65 2.01
C ARG A 34 -14.69 -38.04 3.11
N ALA A 35 -13.95 -38.86 3.85
CA ALA A 35 -13.02 -38.38 4.87
C ALA A 35 -11.90 -37.54 4.25
N ALA A 36 -11.34 -37.97 3.11
CA ALA A 36 -10.32 -37.24 2.37
C ALA A 36 -10.86 -35.91 1.79
N GLU A 37 -12.09 -35.90 1.25
CA GLU A 37 -12.75 -34.68 0.77
C GLU A 37 -12.95 -33.66 1.90
N VAL A 38 -13.41 -34.10 3.08
CA VAL A 38 -13.58 -33.24 4.26
C VAL A 38 -12.24 -32.71 4.76
N ALA A 39 -11.20 -33.55 4.81
CA ALA A 39 -9.86 -33.13 5.20
C ALA A 39 -9.31 -32.04 4.26
N LEU A 40 -9.43 -32.24 2.95
CA LEU A 40 -8.95 -31.30 1.93
C LEU A 40 -9.71 -29.97 1.97
N GLU A 41 -11.02 -29.98 2.23
CA GLU A 41 -11.78 -28.75 2.43
C GLU A 41 -11.40 -28.02 3.73
N GLY A 42 -11.10 -28.78 4.79
CA GLY A 42 -10.54 -28.24 6.04
C GLY A 42 -9.22 -27.51 5.82
N GLU A 43 -8.28 -28.15 5.13
CA GLU A 43 -6.99 -27.55 4.76
C GLU A 43 -7.18 -26.30 3.89
N ARG A 44 -8.05 -26.36 2.88
CA ARG A 44 -8.32 -25.19 2.01
C ARG A 44 -8.88 -24.00 2.80
N ARG A 45 -9.77 -24.24 3.76
CA ARG A 45 -10.30 -23.18 4.64
C ARG A 45 -9.21 -22.61 5.55
N ALA A 46 -8.36 -23.47 6.12
CA ALA A 46 -7.23 -23.05 6.93
C ALA A 46 -6.25 -22.18 6.13
N SER A 47 -5.79 -22.64 4.95
CA SER A 47 -4.90 -21.86 4.09
C SER A 47 -5.50 -20.53 3.64
N LYS A 48 -6.82 -20.48 3.39
CA LYS A 48 -7.51 -19.22 3.08
C LYS A 48 -7.50 -18.26 4.26
N ALA A 49 -7.74 -18.74 5.48
CA ALA A 49 -7.69 -17.92 6.69
C ALA A 49 -6.27 -17.40 6.98
N GLU A 50 -5.25 -18.25 6.78
CA GLU A 50 -3.84 -17.86 6.88
C GLU A 50 -3.48 -16.78 5.85
N LEU A 51 -3.93 -16.93 4.60
CA LEU A 51 -3.71 -15.94 3.54
C LEU A 51 -4.34 -14.58 3.89
N GLU A 52 -5.58 -14.55 4.36
CA GLU A 52 -6.23 -13.30 4.77
C GLU A 52 -5.53 -12.66 5.97
N THR A 53 -5.10 -13.47 6.94
CA THR A 53 -4.30 -12.99 8.07
C THR A 53 -2.96 -12.40 7.60
N ALA A 54 -2.28 -13.06 6.66
CA ALA A 54 -1.03 -12.58 6.08
C ALA A 54 -1.23 -11.28 5.29
N LYS A 55 -2.33 -11.15 4.53
CA LYS A 55 -2.70 -9.90 3.84
C LYS A 55 -2.90 -8.76 4.82
N LEU A 56 -3.63 -8.98 5.91
CA LEU A 56 -3.85 -7.95 6.93
C LEU A 56 -2.52 -7.53 7.60
N LYS A 57 -1.66 -8.49 7.93
CA LYS A 57 -0.31 -8.21 8.47
C LYS A 57 0.54 -7.41 7.48
N LEU A 58 0.54 -7.80 6.20
CA LEU A 58 1.27 -7.10 5.16
C LEU A 58 0.73 -5.67 4.98
N GLN A 59 -0.59 -5.48 4.99
CA GLN A 59 -1.20 -4.16 4.94
C GLN A 59 -0.77 -3.30 6.12
N ALA A 60 -0.75 -3.85 7.34
CA ALA A 60 -0.28 -3.13 8.53
C ALA A 60 1.20 -2.72 8.41
N VAL A 61 2.08 -3.64 7.98
CA VAL A 61 3.51 -3.34 7.77
C VAL A 61 3.71 -2.29 6.67
N VAL A 62 2.95 -2.39 5.57
CA VAL A 62 3.00 -1.39 4.50
C VAL A 62 2.50 -0.04 5.00
N ALA A 63 1.43 0.01 5.78
CA ALA A 63 0.91 1.25 6.36
C ALA A 63 1.93 1.88 7.32
N GLU A 64 2.54 1.08 8.20
CA GLU A 64 3.59 1.53 9.10
C GLU A 64 4.83 2.02 8.33
N TYR A 65 5.24 1.32 7.28
CA TYR A 65 6.29 1.78 6.37
C TYR A 65 5.93 3.12 5.72
N LEU A 66 4.73 3.24 5.14
CA LEU A 66 4.28 4.47 4.48
C LEU A 66 4.14 5.63 5.46
N TYR A 67 3.69 5.37 6.70
CA TYR A 67 3.66 6.34 7.79
C TYR A 67 5.06 6.81 8.16
N ASN A 68 6.00 5.88 8.36
CA ASN A 68 7.40 6.18 8.64
C ASN A 68 8.09 6.92 7.47
N GLN A 69 7.60 6.72 6.25
CA GLN A 69 8.04 7.42 5.03
C GLN A 69 7.25 8.72 4.76
N GLY A 70 6.33 9.13 5.63
CA GLY A 70 5.59 10.39 5.49
C GLY A 70 4.61 10.45 4.30
N LEU A 71 4.22 9.29 3.77
CA LEU A 71 3.42 9.17 2.54
C LEU A 71 1.91 9.16 2.79
N LEU A 72 1.48 8.60 3.93
CA LEU A 72 0.06 8.65 4.32
C LEU A 72 -0.35 10.08 4.66
N ASP A 73 0.56 10.83 5.28
CA ASP A 73 0.34 12.21 5.71
C ASP A 73 0.21 13.19 4.53
N ALA A 74 0.97 12.98 3.44
CA ALA A 74 0.99 13.90 2.29
C ALA A 74 -0.34 13.95 1.52
N ARG A 75 -0.98 12.78 1.29
CA ARG A 75 -2.28 12.74 0.62
C ARG A 75 -3.38 13.26 1.51
N GLY A 76 -3.44 12.75 2.74
CA GLY A 76 -4.42 13.18 3.72
C GLY A 76 -4.36 14.69 3.92
N LEU A 77 -3.16 15.28 3.92
CA LEU A 77 -2.98 16.72 3.97
C LEU A 77 -3.62 17.45 2.78
N ILE A 78 -3.49 16.95 1.55
CA ILE A 78 -4.15 17.55 0.37
C ILE A 78 -5.67 17.52 0.54
N GLU A 79 -6.23 16.38 0.94
CA GLU A 79 -7.68 16.22 1.12
C GLU A 79 -8.21 17.09 2.27
N PHE A 80 -7.51 17.09 3.39
CA PHE A 80 -7.82 17.93 4.55
C PHE A 80 -7.74 19.41 4.19
N ALA A 81 -6.73 19.82 3.42
CA ALA A 81 -6.61 21.21 2.98
C ALA A 81 -7.72 21.63 2.03
N GLU A 82 -8.11 20.76 1.10
CA GLU A 82 -9.27 20.98 0.24
C GLU A 82 -10.55 21.17 1.07
N GLU A 83 -10.76 20.36 2.11
CA GLU A 83 -11.94 20.49 2.96
C GLU A 83 -11.94 21.74 3.85
N GLN A 84 -10.79 22.08 4.43
CA GLN A 84 -10.67 23.21 5.35
C GLN A 84 -10.66 24.56 4.64
N LEU A 85 -9.97 24.66 3.51
CA LEU A 85 -9.90 25.93 2.77
C LEU A 85 -11.21 26.23 2.03
N LEU A 86 -12.01 25.20 1.73
CA LEU A 86 -13.34 25.34 1.12
C LEU A 86 -14.48 25.29 2.15
N LYS A 87 -14.20 25.33 3.46
CA LYS A 87 -15.20 25.14 4.52
C LYS A 87 -16.33 26.17 4.49
N ASP A 88 -16.05 27.39 4.04
CA ASP A 88 -17.01 28.50 3.98
C ASP A 88 -17.90 28.43 2.72
N THR A 89 -17.64 27.47 1.83
CA THR A 89 -18.48 27.17 0.68
C THR A 89 -19.74 26.42 1.15
N SER A 90 -20.91 26.66 0.53
CA SER A 90 -22.16 25.96 0.90
C SER A 90 -22.02 24.44 0.77
N LEU A 91 -22.82 23.67 1.53
CA LEU A 91 -22.74 22.20 1.52
C LEU A 91 -23.00 21.62 0.11
N GLU A 92 -23.98 22.17 -0.60
CA GLU A 92 -24.32 21.75 -1.97
C GLU A 92 -23.19 22.04 -2.96
N GLN A 93 -22.54 23.20 -2.84
CA GLN A 93 -21.33 23.49 -3.61
C GLN A 93 -20.17 22.58 -3.22
N ARG A 94 -19.94 22.26 -1.94
CA ARG A 94 -18.89 21.31 -1.54
C ARG A 94 -19.08 19.93 -2.16
N LYS A 95 -20.33 19.44 -2.25
CA LYS A 95 -20.65 18.18 -2.93
C LYS A 95 -20.34 18.25 -4.42
N SER A 96 -20.70 19.33 -5.10
CA SER A 96 -20.42 19.49 -6.53
C SER A 96 -18.91 19.62 -6.80
N LEU A 97 -18.16 20.31 -5.92
CA LEU A 97 -16.70 20.42 -6.01
C LEU A 97 -16.01 19.06 -5.94
N LYS A 98 -16.46 18.16 -5.04
CA LYS A 98 -15.89 16.80 -4.94
C LYS A 98 -16.06 15.97 -6.23
N GLN A 99 -17.02 16.31 -7.08
CA GLN A 99 -17.22 15.66 -8.39
C GLN A 99 -16.35 16.25 -9.51
N LEU A 100 -15.73 17.42 -9.29
CA LEU A 100 -14.85 18.04 -10.26
C LEU A 100 -13.46 17.39 -10.28
N LYS A 101 -12.81 17.49 -11.45
CA LYS A 101 -11.37 17.18 -11.57
C LYS A 101 -10.57 17.95 -10.52
N ARG A 102 -9.52 17.33 -10.00
CA ARG A 102 -8.76 17.91 -8.88
C ARG A 102 -8.04 19.18 -9.30
N SER A 103 -7.53 19.28 -10.52
CA SER A 103 -7.02 20.54 -11.10
C SER A 103 -8.04 21.68 -11.00
N VAL A 104 -9.30 21.44 -11.37
CA VAL A 104 -10.35 22.47 -11.30
C VAL A 104 -10.61 22.90 -9.85
N ARG A 105 -10.64 21.93 -8.91
CA ARG A 105 -10.78 22.24 -7.47
C ARG A 105 -9.62 23.10 -6.96
N TRP A 106 -8.40 22.74 -7.30
CA TRP A 106 -7.21 23.51 -6.90
C TRP A 106 -7.21 24.90 -7.53
N GLN A 107 -7.65 25.04 -8.78
CA GLN A 107 -7.82 26.36 -9.39
C GLN A 107 -8.79 27.25 -8.60
N GLN A 108 -9.94 26.70 -8.19
CA GLN A 108 -10.91 27.45 -7.37
C GLN A 108 -10.39 27.75 -5.97
N LEU A 109 -9.66 26.81 -5.36
CA LEU A 109 -9.04 27.00 -4.06
C LEU A 109 -8.02 28.14 -4.10
N LEU A 110 -7.16 28.20 -5.11
CA LEU A 110 -6.18 29.29 -5.27
C LEU A 110 -6.85 30.64 -5.54
N GLN A 111 -7.99 30.66 -6.24
CA GLN A 111 -8.80 31.88 -6.41
C GLN A 111 -9.33 32.42 -5.07
N GLN A 112 -9.65 31.54 -4.11
CA GLN A 112 -10.14 31.90 -2.78
C GLN A 112 -9.00 32.17 -1.78
N CYS A 113 -7.86 31.50 -1.94
CA CYS A 113 -6.73 31.55 -1.03
C CYS A 113 -5.46 32.04 -1.75
N ARG A 114 -5.43 33.32 -2.13
CA ARG A 114 -4.28 33.90 -2.87
C ARG A 114 -2.95 33.81 -2.13
N GLU A 115 -2.97 33.93 -0.80
CA GLU A 115 -1.76 33.81 0.01
C GLU A 115 -1.09 32.44 -0.14
N LEU A 116 -1.89 31.37 -0.31
CA LEU A 116 -1.36 30.03 -0.58
C LEU A 116 -0.76 29.95 -1.98
N GLU A 117 -1.38 30.56 -2.99
CA GLU A 117 -0.83 30.63 -4.34
C GLU A 117 0.56 31.30 -4.34
N GLU A 118 0.65 32.47 -3.71
CA GLU A 118 1.91 33.22 -3.59
C GLU A 118 2.98 32.45 -2.82
N ALA A 119 2.60 31.79 -1.72
CA ALA A 119 3.51 30.96 -0.94
C ALA A 119 4.06 29.78 -1.76
N ILE A 120 3.19 29.11 -2.53
CA ILE A 120 3.60 28.00 -3.40
C ILE A 120 4.51 28.50 -4.52
N GLU A 121 4.18 29.61 -5.18
CA GLU A 121 5.03 30.17 -6.24
C GLU A 121 6.39 30.60 -5.72
N LYS A 122 6.44 31.20 -4.53
CA LYS A 122 7.70 31.57 -3.87
C LYS A 122 8.55 30.35 -3.54
N ALA A 123 7.91 29.27 -3.07
CA ALA A 123 8.62 28.04 -2.71
C ALA A 123 9.01 27.18 -3.93
N ASN A 124 8.24 27.25 -5.01
CA ASN A 124 8.43 26.52 -6.25
C ASN A 124 8.19 27.44 -7.46
N PRO A 125 9.17 28.29 -7.83
CA PRO A 125 9.00 29.22 -8.96
C PRO A 125 8.69 28.53 -10.29
N SER A 126 9.18 27.30 -10.47
CA SER A 126 8.91 26.45 -11.64
C SER A 126 7.43 26.06 -11.77
N TRP A 127 6.62 26.22 -10.73
CA TRP A 127 5.19 25.85 -10.71
C TRP A 127 4.25 27.00 -11.03
N ARG A 128 4.76 28.23 -11.21
CA ARG A 128 3.96 29.41 -11.59
C ARG A 128 3.02 29.10 -12.75
N GLY A 129 1.73 29.39 -12.57
CA GLY A 129 0.67 29.12 -13.55
C GLY A 129 0.36 27.63 -13.81
N ARG A 130 0.98 26.70 -13.07
CA ARG A 130 0.81 25.23 -13.23
C ARG A 130 0.51 24.50 -11.93
N ILE A 131 0.27 25.24 -10.84
CA ILE A 131 -0.01 24.66 -9.51
C ILE A 131 -1.16 23.64 -9.55
N PRO A 132 -2.30 23.90 -10.22
CA PRO A 132 -3.40 22.94 -10.24
C PRO A 132 -3.03 21.59 -10.88
N ASP A 133 -2.31 21.62 -12.00
CA ASP A 133 -1.87 20.40 -12.71
C ASP A 133 -0.85 19.63 -11.87
N LYS A 134 0.06 20.34 -11.21
CA LYS A 134 1.07 19.76 -10.34
C LYS A 134 0.44 19.11 -9.10
N ALA A 135 -0.54 19.76 -8.49
CA ALA A 135 -1.31 19.22 -7.37
C ALA A 135 -2.07 17.94 -7.77
N GLU A 136 -2.72 17.93 -8.94
CA GLU A 136 -3.40 16.74 -9.47
C GLU A 136 -2.43 15.59 -9.76
N ALA A 137 -1.28 15.87 -10.37
CA ALA A 137 -0.25 14.88 -10.65
C ALA A 137 0.32 14.27 -9.36
N LEU A 138 0.66 15.10 -8.37
CA LEU A 138 1.14 14.66 -7.07
C LEU A 138 0.09 13.80 -6.35
N TYR A 139 -1.17 14.25 -6.33
CA TYR A 139 -2.25 13.46 -5.74
C TYR A 139 -2.42 12.11 -6.43
N SER A 140 -2.32 12.05 -7.77
CA SER A 140 -2.43 10.80 -8.53
C SER A 140 -1.29 9.84 -8.17
N GLN A 141 -0.06 10.35 -8.04
CA GLN A 141 1.10 9.59 -7.56
C GLN A 141 0.88 9.02 -6.15
N LEU A 142 0.29 9.81 -5.25
CA LEU A 142 0.04 9.41 -3.87
C LEU A 142 -1.14 8.41 -3.74
N SER A 143 -2.22 8.63 -4.48
CA SER A 143 -3.43 7.79 -4.41
C SER A 143 -3.19 6.36 -4.89
N GLY A 144 -2.26 6.16 -5.83
CA GLY A 144 -1.85 4.83 -6.30
C GLY A 144 -1.03 4.01 -5.28
N ARG A 145 -0.63 4.59 -4.14
CA ARG A 145 0.35 4.00 -3.21
C ARG A 145 -0.20 3.51 -1.87
N VAL A 146 -1.53 3.36 -1.72
CA VAL A 146 -2.31 2.82 -0.56
C VAL A 146 -3.18 3.89 0.13
N HIS A 147 -4.39 3.47 0.52
CA HIS A 147 -5.35 4.21 1.32
C HIS A 147 -5.27 3.72 2.77
N GLN A 148 -4.86 4.56 3.72
CA GLN A 148 -5.19 4.35 5.13
C GLN A 148 -4.90 5.62 5.93
N GLY A 149 -5.94 6.23 6.50
CA GLY A 149 -5.77 7.32 7.45
C GLY A 149 -6.91 8.31 7.36
N ASP A 150 -7.75 8.34 8.39
CA ASP A 150 -8.55 9.51 8.68
C ASP A 150 -7.62 10.55 9.33
N MET A 151 -7.43 11.69 8.64
CA MET A 151 -6.61 12.80 9.12
C MET A 151 -7.11 13.41 10.42
N SER A 152 -8.35 13.11 10.85
CA SER A 152 -8.91 13.56 12.13
C SER A 152 -8.07 13.15 13.35
N THR A 153 -7.21 12.13 13.21
CA THR A 153 -6.34 11.60 14.28
C THR A 153 -4.86 11.98 14.14
N VAL A 154 -4.48 12.67 13.05
CA VAL A 154 -3.07 12.98 12.76
C VAL A 154 -2.66 14.26 13.48
N SER A 155 -1.82 14.14 14.51
CA SER A 155 -1.31 15.27 15.30
C SER A 155 -0.24 16.09 14.60
N ARG A 156 0.43 15.52 13.59
CA ARG A 156 1.46 16.16 12.75
C ARG A 156 1.68 15.38 11.45
N VAL A 157 2.04 16.10 10.39
CA VAL A 157 2.42 15.54 9.09
C VAL A 157 3.94 15.42 9.01
N VAL A 158 4.45 14.23 8.70
CA VAL A 158 5.87 14.02 8.37
C VAL A 158 5.99 13.92 6.85
N LEU A 159 6.90 14.69 6.25
CA LEU A 159 7.22 14.60 4.81
C LEU A 159 8.66 14.15 4.64
N VAL A 160 8.88 13.09 3.86
CA VAL A 160 10.22 12.48 3.72
C VAL A 160 10.71 12.55 2.27
N GLU A 161 11.95 13.00 2.10
CA GLU A 161 12.62 13.06 0.81
C GLU A 161 12.94 11.65 0.29
N GLY A 162 12.71 11.44 -1.00
CA GLY A 162 12.94 10.17 -1.69
C GLY A 162 11.64 9.71 -2.35
N PRO A 163 10.63 9.28 -1.58
CA PRO A 163 9.30 9.05 -2.13
C PRO A 163 8.63 10.31 -2.67
N LEU A 164 8.91 11.45 -2.04
CA LEU A 164 8.55 12.81 -2.48
C LEU A 164 9.80 13.51 -3.01
N SER A 165 9.64 14.30 -4.07
CA SER A 165 10.69 15.23 -4.50
C SER A 165 10.76 16.43 -3.54
N ARG A 166 11.87 17.17 -3.57
CA ARG A 166 11.99 18.41 -2.79
C ARG A 166 10.95 19.46 -3.20
N GLU A 167 10.56 19.50 -4.48
CA GLU A 167 9.48 20.39 -4.95
C GLU A 167 8.15 20.01 -4.31
N ASP A 168 7.82 18.72 -4.30
CA ASP A 168 6.58 18.21 -3.68
C ASP A 168 6.54 18.50 -2.18
N MET A 169 7.66 18.28 -1.48
CA MET A 169 7.77 18.58 -0.05
C MET A 169 7.57 20.07 0.25
N ARG A 170 8.13 20.96 -0.58
CA ARG A 170 7.94 22.41 -0.43
C ARG A 170 6.48 22.81 -0.67
N PHE A 171 5.86 22.25 -1.70
CA PHE A 171 4.44 22.47 -1.98
C PHE A 171 3.59 22.01 -0.80
N LEU A 172 3.76 20.77 -0.35
CA LEU A 172 3.01 20.20 0.77
C LEU A 172 3.25 20.99 2.07
N LYS A 173 4.46 21.52 2.30
CA LYS A 173 4.73 22.41 3.43
C LYS A 173 3.89 23.68 3.37
N CYS A 174 3.79 24.34 2.21
CA CYS A 174 2.92 25.50 2.03
C CYS A 174 1.45 25.16 2.30
N VAL A 175 1.00 24.00 1.84
CA VAL A 175 -0.36 23.50 2.08
C VAL A 175 -0.61 23.27 3.58
N ALA A 176 0.33 22.63 4.29
CA ALA A 176 0.27 22.43 5.73
C ALA A 176 0.18 23.76 6.49
N ASP A 177 1.00 24.74 6.09
CA ASP A 177 1.02 26.06 6.72
C ASP A 177 -0.31 26.79 6.53
N ALA A 178 -0.91 26.73 5.34
CA ALA A 178 -2.19 27.37 5.05
C ALA A 178 -3.36 26.82 5.89
N VAL A 179 -3.26 25.58 6.37
CA VAL A 179 -4.27 24.98 7.26
C VAL A 179 -3.77 24.78 8.69
N SER A 180 -2.65 25.44 9.05
CA SER A 180 -2.05 25.37 10.39
C SER A 180 -1.78 23.93 10.88
N CYS A 181 -1.44 23.03 9.96
CA CYS A 181 -1.08 21.65 10.28
C CYS A 181 0.41 21.55 10.60
N PRO A 182 0.82 21.06 11.80
CA PRO A 182 2.23 20.86 12.13
C PRO A 182 2.91 19.93 11.13
N CYS A 183 4.02 20.38 10.54
CA CYS A 183 4.73 19.65 9.48
C CYS A 183 6.23 19.49 9.78
N GLU A 184 6.73 18.25 9.73
CA GLU A 184 8.15 17.90 9.87
C GLU A 184 8.74 17.51 8.50
N LEU A 185 9.84 18.15 8.09
CA LEU A 185 10.53 17.83 6.83
C LEU A 185 11.78 16.99 7.10
N ARG A 186 11.85 15.79 6.52
CA ARG A 186 12.99 14.88 6.63
C ARG A 186 13.71 14.76 5.29
N TYR A 187 14.79 15.52 5.14
CA TYR A 187 15.66 15.45 3.97
C TYR A 187 16.62 14.26 4.09
N LYS A 188 16.91 13.60 2.96
CA LYS A 188 17.98 12.60 2.90
C LYS A 188 19.30 13.35 3.06
N ARG A 189 20.04 13.04 4.12
CA ARG A 189 21.44 13.48 4.21
C ARG A 189 22.17 12.91 3.00
N LEU A 190 22.73 13.78 2.17
CA LEU A 190 23.75 13.38 1.23
C LEU A 190 24.82 12.69 2.08
N ARG A 191 25.00 11.38 1.91
CA ARG A 191 26.21 10.73 2.43
C ARG A 191 27.33 11.47 1.71
N ASN A 192 28.04 12.31 2.45
CA ASN A 192 29.25 12.95 1.93
C ASN A 192 30.06 11.83 1.29
N ALA A 193 30.31 11.95 -0.02
CA ALA A 193 31.32 11.15 -0.67
C ALA A 193 32.54 11.22 0.23
N VAL A 194 33.00 10.08 0.72
CA VAL A 194 34.29 9.98 1.38
C VAL A 194 35.26 10.56 0.38
N VAL A 195 35.76 11.76 0.66
CA VAL A 195 36.92 12.31 -0.03
C VAL A 195 38.05 11.41 0.44
N GLU A 196 38.33 10.35 -0.33
CA GLU A 196 39.64 9.72 -0.33
C GLU A 196 40.64 10.78 -0.79
N GLY A 197 41.16 11.53 0.18
CA GLY A 197 42.17 12.55 -0.02
C GLY A 197 42.98 12.65 1.25
N ASP A 198 44.26 12.33 1.11
CA ASP A 198 45.37 12.55 2.04
C ASP A 198 45.51 11.60 3.22
N HIS A 199 46.30 10.54 2.99
CA HIS A 199 47.47 10.26 3.83
C HIS A 199 48.53 9.45 3.04
N ALA A 200 49.53 10.16 2.52
CA ALA A 200 50.92 9.69 2.40
C ALA A 200 51.80 10.87 2.86
N GLU A 201 52.29 10.84 4.10
CA GLU A 201 53.72 10.64 4.43
C GLU A 201 54.64 11.73 3.84
N GLN A 202 55.49 12.47 4.56
CA GLN A 202 56.04 12.49 5.92
C GLN A 202 56.79 13.84 6.09
N PRO A 203 57.09 14.30 7.32
CA PRO A 203 57.96 15.45 7.57
C PRO A 203 59.43 14.99 7.65
N VAL A 204 60.34 15.64 6.91
CA VAL A 204 61.79 15.48 7.16
C VAL A 204 62.40 16.85 7.45
N ALA A 205 63.04 16.87 8.61
CA ALA A 205 63.75 17.95 9.25
C ALA A 205 64.91 18.53 8.43
N GLY A 206 65.17 19.82 8.65
CA GLY A 206 66.49 20.32 9.01
C GLY A 206 67.53 20.46 7.90
N ALA A 207 67.90 21.69 7.57
CA ALA A 207 69.27 22.06 7.25
C ALA A 207 69.49 23.55 7.54
N GLU A 208 70.25 23.81 8.61
CA GLU A 208 70.96 25.05 8.88
C GLU A 208 72.01 25.30 7.78
N GLY A 209 72.33 26.56 7.48
CA GLY A 209 73.46 26.88 6.61
C GLY A 209 73.58 28.35 6.23
N GLN A 210 74.20 29.12 7.13
CA GLN A 210 75.04 30.33 6.96
C GLN A 210 74.65 31.41 5.93
#